data_AF-N1QGR4-F1
#
_entry.id   AF-N1QGR4-F1
#
_cell.length_a   1.000
_cell.length_b   1.000
_cell.length_c   1.000
_cell.angle_alpha   90.00
_cell.angle_beta   90.00
_cell.angle_gamma   90.00
#
_symmetry.space_group_name_H-M   'P 1'
#
loop_
_entity.id
_entity.type
_entity.pdbx_description
1 polymer ?
#
loop_
_entity_poly.entity_id
_entity_poly.type
_entity_poly.pdbx_seq_one_letter_code
_entity_poly.pdbx_strand_id
1 'polypeptide(L)'
;MGEKDFTVLRDGRKISDGAREEWDRNGKDEGMKKNRFLRDLREYLSYDEMMLGSLMGVSGPSYFINRGGRLNGGKLETGAEWERRGIIMGLVGARFERKERMDSIFMLTGEKKKKSSPYQMHPHLQEIFCDFFGVEPMDESLAAGNTLDRRMFEARMRIPAEMLLLEAHDRVQQADPVGEAGQTAYVYVVGLGLGVWMHSAAQKDIFIQAFAAAIDTLPSQHRISTIEFAYMPAIAPTVRAHVEKAASRKGIRIRFTNGRDPADKLTGSDEGKLLVVSYAWDANAFPGNEYWQGSLSASGDPAAACMSTIAQLHNPIINPGYLSRIHIAGRGKFVVHREV
;
A
#
# COMPACT_ATOMS: atom_id res chain seq x y z
N MET A 1 -12.98 2.89 -5.58
CA MET A 1 -13.76 2.79 -6.85
C MET A 1 -14.59 4.06 -7.07
N GLY A 2 -14.08 4.98 -7.88
CA GLY A 2 -14.72 6.20 -8.38
C GLY A 2 -15.92 5.95 -9.30
N GLU A 3 -16.58 7.02 -9.76
CA GLU A 3 -17.84 6.95 -10.53
C GLU A 3 -17.67 6.35 -11.92
N LYS A 4 -16.47 6.51 -12.49
CA LYS A 4 -16.12 6.03 -13.83
C LYS A 4 -15.33 4.73 -13.81
N ASP A 5 -15.08 4.19 -12.63
CA ASP A 5 -14.34 2.96 -12.47
C ASP A 5 -15.24 1.76 -12.78
N PHE A 6 -14.62 0.68 -13.22
CA PHE A 6 -15.28 -0.58 -13.55
C PHE A 6 -14.54 -1.74 -12.91
N THR A 7 -15.13 -2.93 -12.97
CA THR A 7 -14.50 -4.16 -12.45
C THR A 7 -14.22 -5.12 -13.59
N VAL A 8 -13.01 -5.67 -13.61
CA VAL A 8 -12.66 -6.83 -14.43
C VAL A 8 -12.66 -8.06 -13.53
N LEU A 9 -13.49 -9.03 -13.90
CA LEU A 9 -13.63 -10.30 -13.20
C LEU A 9 -12.45 -11.22 -13.48
N ARG A 10 -12.27 -12.26 -12.65
CA ARG A 10 -11.17 -13.23 -12.82
C ARG A 10 -11.19 -13.95 -14.16
N ASP A 11 -12.37 -14.09 -14.76
CA ASP A 11 -12.58 -14.67 -16.09
C ASP A 11 -12.46 -13.65 -17.24
N GLY A 12 -12.02 -12.42 -16.95
CA GLY A 12 -11.82 -11.36 -17.93
C GLY A 12 -13.08 -10.57 -18.30
N ARG A 13 -14.27 -10.96 -17.83
CA ARG A 13 -15.49 -10.19 -18.09
C ARG A 13 -15.45 -8.85 -17.39
N LYS A 14 -15.95 -7.80 -18.04
CA LYS A 14 -16.06 -6.46 -17.50
C LYS A 14 -17.47 -6.17 -17.00
N ILE A 15 -17.59 -5.69 -15.76
CA ILE A 15 -18.84 -5.08 -15.27
C ILE A 15 -18.82 -3.60 -15.64
N SER A 16 -19.46 -3.25 -16.75
CA SER A 16 -19.49 -1.86 -17.26
C SER A 16 -20.51 -0.98 -16.53
N ASP A 17 -21.65 -1.55 -16.12
CA ASP A 17 -22.73 -0.83 -15.44
C ASP A 17 -23.07 -1.50 -14.10
N GLY A 18 -23.34 -0.70 -13.07
CA GLY A 18 -23.81 -1.21 -11.79
C GLY A 18 -22.72 -1.84 -10.90
N ALA A 19 -21.43 -1.70 -11.26
CA ALA A 19 -20.34 -2.32 -10.53
C ALA A 19 -20.31 -1.89 -9.06
N ARG A 20 -20.59 -0.60 -8.77
CA ARG A 20 -20.61 -0.06 -7.40
C ARG A 20 -21.70 -0.71 -6.56
N GLU A 21 -22.88 -0.88 -7.13
CA GLU A 21 -24.03 -1.50 -6.51
C GLU A 21 -23.78 -2.99 -6.29
N GLU A 22 -23.07 -3.67 -7.19
CA GLU A 22 -22.65 -5.05 -6.97
C GLU A 22 -21.69 -5.18 -5.78
N TRP A 23 -20.66 -4.34 -5.71
CA TRP A 23 -19.72 -4.34 -4.57
C TRP A 23 -20.40 -3.99 -3.25
N ASP A 24 -21.32 -3.02 -3.23
CA ASP A 24 -22.07 -2.65 -2.02
C ASP A 24 -22.93 -3.81 -1.48
N ARG A 25 -23.46 -4.64 -2.39
CA ARG A 25 -24.31 -5.78 -2.06
C ARG A 25 -23.51 -7.06 -1.79
N ASN A 26 -22.26 -7.15 -2.24
CA ASN A 26 -21.45 -8.36 -2.12
C ASN A 26 -21.17 -8.68 -0.64
N GLY A 27 -21.50 -9.90 -0.23
CA GLY A 27 -21.42 -10.33 1.18
C GLY A 27 -22.56 -9.86 2.09
N LYS A 28 -23.62 -9.25 1.54
CA LYS A 28 -24.85 -8.95 2.28
C LYS A 28 -25.96 -9.91 1.84
N ASP A 29 -26.48 -10.75 2.74
CA ASP A 29 -27.37 -11.88 2.40
C ASP A 29 -28.46 -11.57 1.35
N GLU A 30 -29.37 -10.64 1.64
CA GLU A 30 -30.44 -10.26 0.71
C GLU A 30 -29.97 -9.34 -0.43
N GLY A 31 -28.87 -8.63 -0.22
CA GLY A 31 -28.27 -7.75 -1.24
C GLY A 31 -27.62 -8.56 -2.36
N MET A 32 -26.77 -9.53 -2.01
CA MET A 32 -25.97 -10.36 -2.90
C MET A 32 -26.84 -11.19 -3.85
N LYS A 33 -28.04 -11.60 -3.41
CA LYS A 33 -29.04 -12.26 -4.28
C LYS A 33 -29.43 -11.41 -5.51
N LYS A 34 -29.26 -10.08 -5.42
CA LYS A 34 -29.55 -9.15 -6.51
C LYS A 34 -28.33 -8.86 -7.41
N ASN A 35 -27.15 -9.41 -7.10
CA ASN A 35 -25.97 -9.27 -7.93
C ASN A 35 -26.08 -10.14 -9.17
N ARG A 36 -25.55 -9.65 -10.29
CA ARG A 36 -25.45 -10.43 -11.54
C ARG A 36 -24.13 -11.16 -11.63
N PHE A 37 -23.06 -10.59 -11.08
CA PHE A 37 -21.70 -11.09 -11.24
C PHE A 37 -21.05 -11.47 -9.90
N LEU A 38 -21.05 -10.57 -8.91
CA LEU A 38 -20.41 -10.78 -7.61
C LEU A 38 -21.32 -11.60 -6.69
N ARG A 39 -21.37 -12.92 -6.89
CA ARG A 39 -22.31 -13.84 -6.22
C ARG A 39 -21.67 -14.83 -5.25
N ASP A 40 -20.34 -14.84 -5.18
CA ASP A 40 -19.58 -15.83 -4.41
C ASP A 40 -18.39 -15.17 -3.72
N LEU A 41 -18.41 -15.19 -2.39
CA LEU A 41 -17.34 -14.63 -1.56
C LEU A 41 -16.01 -15.41 -1.69
N ARG A 42 -16.04 -16.65 -2.18
CA ARG A 42 -14.83 -17.41 -2.49
C ARG A 42 -14.07 -16.82 -3.68
N GLU A 43 -14.76 -16.10 -4.54
CA GLU A 43 -14.20 -15.49 -5.75
C GLU A 43 -13.94 -13.99 -5.59
N TYR A 44 -14.82 -13.26 -4.88
CA TYR A 44 -14.78 -11.80 -4.76
C TYR A 44 -15.03 -11.32 -3.34
N LEU A 45 -14.12 -10.47 -2.85
CA LEU A 45 -14.20 -9.87 -1.51
C LEU A 45 -15.48 -9.06 -1.31
N SER A 46 -16.03 -9.08 -0.10
CA SER A 46 -16.96 -8.07 0.38
C SER A 46 -16.21 -6.81 0.83
N TYR A 47 -16.90 -5.67 0.98
CA TYR A 47 -16.29 -4.47 1.56
C TYR A 47 -15.76 -4.67 2.99
N ASP A 48 -16.39 -5.57 3.75
CA ASP A 48 -15.95 -5.95 5.09
C ASP A 48 -14.56 -6.64 5.01
N GLU A 49 -14.36 -7.56 4.06
CA GLU A 49 -13.06 -8.23 3.83
C GLU A 49 -12.01 -7.32 3.14
N MET A 50 -12.45 -6.39 2.31
CA MET A 50 -11.56 -5.45 1.62
C MET A 50 -10.77 -4.58 2.60
N MET A 51 -11.36 -4.19 3.74
CA MET A 51 -10.65 -3.43 4.77
C MET A 51 -9.49 -4.24 5.33
N LEU A 52 -9.71 -5.51 5.66
CA LEU A 52 -8.64 -6.42 6.08
C LEU A 52 -7.58 -6.59 4.99
N GLY A 53 -8.00 -6.76 3.73
CA GLY A 53 -7.09 -6.85 2.58
C GLY A 53 -6.21 -5.61 2.42
N SER A 54 -6.71 -4.44 2.79
CA SER A 54 -5.95 -3.19 2.77
C SER A 54 -4.82 -3.12 3.81
N LEU A 55 -4.82 -4.03 4.79
CA LEU A 55 -3.78 -4.15 5.81
C LEU A 55 -2.72 -5.21 5.46
N MET A 56 -2.81 -5.81 4.27
CA MET A 56 -1.83 -6.74 3.75
C MET A 56 -0.88 -6.03 2.76
N GLY A 57 0.37 -6.45 2.75
CA GLY A 57 1.36 -6.08 1.74
C GLY A 57 1.79 -7.29 0.92
N VAL A 58 2.18 -7.05 -0.34
CA VAL A 58 2.65 -8.09 -1.26
C VAL A 58 4.06 -7.75 -1.68
N SER A 59 5.03 -8.51 -1.18
CA SER A 59 6.46 -8.28 -1.42
C SER A 59 7.13 -9.47 -2.09
N GLY A 60 8.19 -9.19 -2.85
CA GLY A 60 9.03 -10.21 -3.46
C GLY A 60 10.27 -9.65 -4.16
N PRO A 61 11.33 -10.46 -4.32
CA PRO A 61 12.42 -10.13 -5.21
C PRO A 61 11.90 -10.08 -6.64
N SER A 62 12.30 -9.06 -7.40
CA SER A 62 11.92 -8.89 -8.80
C SER A 62 13.11 -8.59 -9.68
N TYR A 63 12.98 -8.97 -10.96
CA TYR A 63 13.78 -8.39 -12.03
C TYR A 63 13.15 -7.07 -12.47
N PHE A 64 13.94 -6.00 -12.58
CA PHE A 64 13.51 -4.73 -13.15
C PHE A 64 14.00 -4.61 -14.59
N ILE A 65 13.08 -4.30 -15.51
CA ILE A 65 13.35 -4.26 -16.96
C ILE A 65 13.60 -2.83 -17.48
N ASN A 66 13.28 -1.81 -16.69
CA ASN A 66 13.53 -0.39 -16.92
C ASN A 66 13.59 0.36 -15.58
N ARG A 67 13.82 1.69 -15.62
CA ARG A 67 13.91 2.56 -14.44
C ARG A 67 12.61 2.70 -13.62
N GLY A 68 11.45 2.37 -14.20
CA GLY A 68 10.19 2.35 -13.46
C GLY A 68 9.41 3.65 -13.41
N GLY A 69 9.70 4.60 -14.28
CA GLY A 69 8.95 5.85 -14.33
C GLY A 69 7.46 5.62 -14.52
N ARG A 70 6.63 6.56 -14.04
CA ARG A 70 5.15 6.42 -14.01
C ARG A 70 4.53 6.08 -15.37
N LEU A 71 5.14 6.52 -16.46
CA LEU A 71 4.67 6.33 -17.83
C LEU A 71 5.50 5.29 -18.60
N ASN A 72 6.22 4.40 -17.91
CA ASN A 72 7.16 3.48 -18.55
C ASN A 72 6.50 2.54 -19.56
N GLY A 73 5.26 2.08 -19.29
CA GLY A 73 4.47 1.28 -20.23
C GLY A 73 5.16 0.02 -20.75
N GLY A 74 6.11 -0.54 -19.99
CA GLY A 74 6.85 -1.76 -20.35
C GLY A 74 7.92 -1.54 -21.40
N LYS A 75 8.26 -0.28 -21.70
CA LYS A 75 9.30 0.05 -22.66
C LYS A 75 10.65 -0.40 -22.13
N LEU A 76 11.42 -1.06 -22.99
CA LEU A 76 12.83 -1.32 -22.73
C LEU A 76 13.58 0.01 -22.86
N GLU A 77 14.35 0.35 -21.83
CA GLU A 77 15.18 1.54 -21.86
C GLU A 77 16.58 1.23 -22.40
N THR A 78 17.09 2.15 -23.21
CA THR A 78 18.46 2.14 -23.72
C THR A 78 19.18 3.37 -23.20
N GLY A 79 20.40 3.20 -22.66
CA GLY A 79 21.27 4.31 -22.24
C GLY A 79 21.41 4.49 -20.73
N ALA A 80 20.36 4.90 -20.03
CA ALA A 80 20.44 5.11 -18.57
C ALA A 80 20.58 3.77 -17.84
N GLU A 81 21.42 3.72 -16.80
CA GLU A 81 21.52 2.52 -15.96
C GLU A 81 20.40 2.49 -14.91
N TRP A 82 19.93 1.28 -14.59
CA TRP A 82 18.97 1.01 -13.54
C TRP A 82 19.42 -0.20 -12.72
N GLU A 83 18.92 -0.31 -11.50
CA GLU A 83 19.06 -1.56 -10.75
C GLU A 83 18.27 -2.66 -11.43
N ARG A 84 18.93 -3.76 -11.80
CA ARG A 84 18.25 -4.89 -12.46
C ARG A 84 17.52 -5.79 -11.47
N ARG A 85 17.85 -5.69 -10.18
CA ARG A 85 17.33 -6.53 -9.10
C ARG A 85 16.98 -5.64 -7.92
N GLY A 86 15.90 -5.98 -7.25
CA GLY A 86 15.52 -5.37 -5.99
C GLY A 86 14.34 -6.10 -5.39
N ILE A 87 13.88 -5.58 -4.25
CA ILE A 87 12.62 -5.99 -3.64
C ILE A 87 11.57 -4.96 -4.03
N ILE A 88 10.40 -5.42 -4.44
CA ILE A 88 9.25 -4.55 -4.72
C ILE A 88 8.09 -4.97 -3.85
N MET A 89 7.43 -4.00 -3.22
CA MET A 89 6.32 -4.23 -2.30
C MET A 89 5.10 -3.39 -2.68
N GLY A 90 3.98 -4.06 -2.91
CA GLY A 90 2.67 -3.43 -3.06
C GLY A 90 2.05 -3.18 -1.69
N LEU A 91 1.64 -1.93 -1.45
CA LEU A 91 1.07 -1.50 -0.18
C LEU A 91 -0.18 -0.67 -0.42
N VAL A 92 -1.20 -0.87 0.41
CA VAL A 92 -2.48 -0.18 0.26
C VAL A 92 -2.55 1.01 1.21
N GLY A 93 -2.73 2.20 0.63
CA GLY A 93 -3.02 3.43 1.37
C GLY A 93 -4.50 3.60 1.66
N ALA A 94 -4.82 4.57 2.51
CA ALA A 94 -6.21 4.88 2.85
C ALA A 94 -7.01 5.44 1.66
N ARG A 95 -8.30 5.13 1.61
CA ARG A 95 -9.24 5.40 0.51
C ARG A 95 -10.45 6.19 0.97
N PHE A 96 -10.77 7.25 0.23
CA PHE A 96 -11.85 8.20 0.57
C PHE A 96 -12.83 8.47 -0.57
N GLU A 97 -12.66 7.86 -1.75
CA GLU A 97 -13.47 8.19 -2.94
C GLU A 97 -14.95 7.77 -2.81
N ARG A 98 -15.24 6.84 -1.90
CA ARG A 98 -16.59 6.42 -1.57
C ARG A 98 -16.83 6.60 -0.07
N LYS A 99 -17.77 7.47 0.25
CA LYS A 99 -18.24 7.71 1.62
C LYS A 99 -18.82 6.42 2.22
N GLU A 100 -18.64 6.25 3.51
CA GLU A 100 -19.13 5.10 4.29
C GLU A 100 -18.62 3.75 3.76
N ARG A 101 -17.46 3.74 3.10
CA ARG A 101 -16.72 2.55 2.66
C ARG A 101 -15.26 2.69 3.11
N MET A 102 -14.60 1.57 3.38
CA MET A 102 -13.16 1.54 3.70
C MET A 102 -12.79 2.57 4.79
N ASP A 103 -11.68 3.29 4.63
CA ASP A 103 -11.12 4.22 5.61
C ASP A 103 -12.04 5.41 5.92
N SER A 104 -12.93 5.79 4.99
CA SER A 104 -13.88 6.89 5.24
C SER A 104 -14.81 6.64 6.43
N ILE A 105 -15.08 5.36 6.76
CA ILE A 105 -15.92 4.96 7.90
C ILE A 105 -15.28 5.39 9.23
N PHE A 106 -13.95 5.34 9.29
CA PHE A 106 -13.18 5.52 10.52
C PHE A 106 -12.66 6.94 10.68
N MET A 107 -12.46 7.66 9.58
CA MET A 107 -11.67 8.88 9.59
C MET A 107 -12.42 10.11 9.12
N LEU A 108 -13.60 9.98 8.49
CA LEU A 108 -14.35 11.16 8.04
C LEU A 108 -15.50 11.49 8.99
N THR A 109 -15.40 12.62 9.68
CA THR A 109 -16.41 13.11 10.64
C THR A 109 -17.31 14.20 10.05
N GLY A 110 -18.54 14.30 10.57
CA GLY A 110 -19.46 15.40 10.25
C GLY A 110 -20.18 15.26 8.90
N GLU A 111 -19.91 14.20 8.15
CA GLU A 111 -20.69 13.88 6.95
C GLU A 111 -21.89 13.02 7.35
N LYS A 112 -23.11 13.59 7.28
CA LYS A 112 -24.35 12.89 7.68
C LYS A 112 -24.43 11.52 6.99
N LYS A 113 -24.40 10.45 7.80
CA LYS A 113 -24.63 9.10 7.30
C LYS A 113 -25.95 9.04 6.56
N LYS A 114 -25.94 8.57 5.31
CA LYS A 114 -27.20 8.44 4.56
C LYS A 114 -27.94 7.25 5.17
N LYS A 115 -29.10 7.50 5.79
CA LYS A 115 -29.98 6.43 6.31
C LYS A 115 -30.30 5.34 5.27
N SER A 116 -30.16 5.65 3.97
CA SER A 116 -30.37 4.75 2.84
C SER A 116 -29.08 4.23 2.17
N SER A 117 -27.91 4.31 2.82
CA SER A 117 -26.69 3.76 2.24
C SER A 117 -26.86 2.26 1.98
N PRO A 118 -26.64 1.78 0.74
CA PRO A 118 -26.86 0.39 0.38
C PRO A 118 -25.87 -0.58 1.05
N TYR A 119 -24.81 -0.06 1.67
CA TYR A 119 -23.89 -0.83 2.50
C TYR A 119 -23.67 -0.13 3.84
N GLN A 120 -23.60 -0.96 4.88
CA GLN A 120 -23.16 -0.60 6.22
C GLN A 120 -22.17 -1.68 6.68
N MET A 121 -21.01 -1.24 7.17
CA MET A 121 -20.04 -2.14 7.79
C MET A 121 -20.62 -2.69 9.09
N HIS A 122 -20.40 -3.97 9.35
CA HIS A 122 -20.87 -4.61 10.58
C HIS A 122 -20.30 -3.87 11.81
N PRO A 123 -21.10 -3.50 12.84
CA PRO A 123 -20.62 -2.73 14.00
C PRO A 123 -19.42 -3.37 14.71
N HIS A 124 -19.45 -4.69 14.88
CA HIS A 124 -18.34 -5.41 15.51
C HIS A 124 -17.02 -5.33 14.73
N LEU A 125 -17.07 -5.22 13.39
CA LEU A 125 -15.85 -4.98 12.60
C LEU A 125 -15.31 -3.58 12.85
N GLN A 126 -16.19 -2.58 13.04
CA GLN A 126 -15.75 -1.23 13.37
C GLN A 126 -14.99 -1.23 14.71
N GLU A 127 -15.53 -1.92 15.73
CA GLU A 127 -14.88 -2.11 17.02
C GLU A 127 -13.51 -2.79 16.88
N ILE A 128 -13.44 -3.91 16.14
CA ILE A 128 -12.19 -4.65 15.92
C ILE A 128 -11.13 -3.76 15.25
N PHE A 129 -11.50 -2.99 14.23
CA PHE A 129 -10.53 -2.13 13.54
C PHE A 129 -10.08 -0.95 14.41
N CYS A 130 -10.99 -0.32 15.17
CA CYS A 130 -10.63 0.73 16.11
C CYS A 130 -9.68 0.22 17.20
N ASP A 131 -9.95 -0.96 17.77
CA ASP A 131 -9.07 -1.63 18.73
C ASP A 131 -7.71 -1.97 18.11
N PHE A 132 -7.71 -2.54 16.89
CA PHE A 132 -6.48 -2.86 16.15
C PHE A 132 -5.60 -1.62 15.89
N PHE A 133 -6.20 -0.50 15.52
CA PHE A 133 -5.47 0.76 15.34
C PHE A 133 -5.12 1.44 16.66
N GLY A 134 -5.73 1.04 17.77
CA GLY A 134 -5.57 1.68 19.09
C GLY A 134 -6.09 3.11 19.12
N VAL A 135 -7.08 3.43 18.28
CA VAL A 135 -7.64 4.78 18.16
C VAL A 135 -9.16 4.72 18.25
N GLU A 136 -9.71 5.36 19.27
CA GLU A 136 -11.14 5.55 19.41
C GLU A 136 -11.68 6.53 18.35
N PRO A 137 -12.89 6.29 17.81
CA PRO A 137 -13.53 7.19 16.87
C PRO A 137 -13.57 8.63 17.40
N MET A 138 -13.30 9.61 16.53
CA MET A 138 -13.42 11.02 16.92
C MET A 138 -14.88 11.37 17.24
N ASP A 139 -15.10 12.00 18.38
CA ASP A 139 -16.39 12.59 18.74
C ASP A 139 -16.78 13.66 17.71
N GLU A 140 -17.91 13.45 17.03
CA GLU A 140 -18.41 14.37 16.00
C GLU A 140 -18.65 15.79 16.55
N SER A 141 -18.93 15.94 17.85
CA SER A 141 -19.11 17.24 18.49
C SER A 141 -17.80 18.03 18.60
N LEU A 142 -16.66 17.35 18.56
CA LEU A 142 -15.31 17.93 18.60
C LEU A 142 -14.73 18.18 17.21
N ALA A 143 -15.43 17.79 16.15
CA ALA A 143 -14.89 17.81 14.79
C ALA A 143 -14.63 19.22 14.24
N ALA A 144 -15.18 20.30 14.82
CA ALA A 144 -14.85 21.72 14.54
C ALA A 144 -14.58 22.11 13.06
N GLY A 145 -15.27 21.48 12.10
CA GLY A 145 -15.05 21.69 10.66
C GLY A 145 -13.86 20.93 10.04
N ASN A 146 -13.07 20.22 10.85
CA ASN A 146 -12.11 19.24 10.40
C ASN A 146 -12.82 17.94 9.99
N THR A 147 -12.72 17.60 8.72
CA THR A 147 -13.39 16.42 8.15
C THR A 147 -12.53 15.17 8.20
N LEU A 148 -11.25 15.25 8.60
CA LEU A 148 -10.34 14.11 8.68
C LEU A 148 -9.81 13.92 10.11
N ASP A 149 -10.09 12.77 10.72
CA ASP A 149 -9.42 12.32 11.95
C ASP A 149 -7.97 11.95 11.62
N ARG A 150 -7.09 12.89 11.96
CA ARG A 150 -5.65 12.79 11.69
C ARG A 150 -5.00 11.66 12.50
N ARG A 151 -5.50 11.36 13.69
CA ARG A 151 -4.93 10.31 14.58
C ARG A 151 -5.20 8.93 13.98
N MET A 152 -6.45 8.68 13.59
CA MET A 152 -6.84 7.43 12.94
C MET A 152 -6.12 7.25 11.59
N PHE A 153 -6.00 8.32 10.79
CA PHE A 153 -5.22 8.27 9.54
C PHE A 153 -3.74 7.94 9.79
N GLU A 154 -3.10 8.57 10.77
CA GLU A 154 -1.71 8.26 11.13
C GLU A 154 -1.55 6.79 11.56
N ALA A 155 -2.41 6.30 12.45
CA ALA A 155 -2.40 4.91 12.91
C ALA A 155 -2.59 3.92 11.75
N ARG A 156 -3.52 4.20 10.84
CA ARG A 156 -3.74 3.38 9.63
C ARG A 156 -2.54 3.40 8.67
N MET A 157 -1.89 4.55 8.48
CA MET A 157 -0.73 4.68 7.60
C MET A 157 0.56 4.16 8.22
N ARG A 158 0.61 4.03 9.54
CA ARG A 158 1.73 3.40 10.25
C ARG A 158 1.87 1.92 9.89
N ILE A 159 0.77 1.21 9.66
CA ILE A 159 0.78 -0.20 9.26
C ILE A 159 1.61 -0.47 7.98
N PRO A 160 1.31 0.14 6.82
CA PRO A 160 2.14 -0.06 5.63
C PRO A 160 3.56 0.51 5.77
N ALA A 161 3.76 1.55 6.60
CA ALA A 161 5.11 2.07 6.88
C ALA A 161 5.96 1.03 7.64
N GLU A 162 5.44 0.46 8.72
CA GLU A 162 6.11 -0.58 9.51
C GLU A 162 6.38 -1.82 8.66
N MET A 163 5.38 -2.29 7.90
CA MET A 163 5.56 -3.44 7.01
C MET A 163 6.70 -3.23 6.01
N LEU A 164 6.78 -2.06 5.38
CA LEU A 164 7.83 -1.75 4.41
C LEU A 164 9.23 -1.75 5.04
N LEU A 165 9.36 -1.10 6.20
CA LEU A 165 10.65 -0.97 6.88
C LEU A 165 11.12 -2.32 7.44
N LEU A 166 10.21 -3.10 8.02
CA LEU A 166 10.51 -4.45 8.53
C LEU A 166 10.86 -5.41 7.39
N GLU A 167 10.13 -5.37 6.28
CA GLU A 167 10.45 -6.15 5.09
C GLU A 167 11.83 -5.78 4.54
N ALA A 168 12.17 -4.48 4.47
CA ALA A 168 13.49 -4.05 4.02
C ALA A 168 14.60 -4.58 4.92
N HIS A 169 14.41 -4.52 6.24
CA HIS A 169 15.34 -5.10 7.21
C HIS A 169 15.50 -6.61 7.02
N ASP A 170 14.39 -7.35 6.95
CA ASP A 170 14.39 -8.80 6.85
C ASP A 170 15.04 -9.29 5.55
N ARG A 171 14.86 -8.56 4.45
CA ARG A 171 15.48 -8.89 3.16
C ARG A 171 16.98 -8.70 3.16
N VAL A 172 17.48 -7.65 3.81
CA VAL A 172 18.92 -7.49 4.01
C VAL A 172 19.46 -8.61 4.91
N GLN A 173 18.76 -8.93 5.99
CA GLN A 173 19.15 -10.01 6.90
C GLN A 173 19.17 -11.37 6.21
N GLN A 174 18.27 -11.62 5.25
CA GLN A 174 18.28 -12.84 4.44
C GLN A 174 19.44 -12.88 3.42
N ALA A 175 19.78 -11.73 2.83
CA ALA A 175 20.86 -11.62 1.85
C ALA A 175 22.26 -11.63 2.49
N ASP A 176 22.40 -11.13 3.71
CA ASP A 176 23.65 -11.05 4.47
C ASP A 176 23.42 -11.47 5.93
N PRO A 177 23.19 -12.77 6.24
CA PRO A 177 22.80 -13.20 7.59
C PRO A 177 23.83 -12.86 8.67
N VAL A 178 25.11 -12.91 8.33
CA VAL A 178 26.23 -12.69 9.26
C VAL A 178 26.62 -11.21 9.33
N GLY A 179 26.27 -10.40 8.33
CA GLY A 179 26.62 -8.97 8.30
C GLY A 179 28.02 -8.67 7.79
N GLU A 180 28.75 -9.67 7.28
CA GLU A 180 30.13 -9.52 6.82
C GLU A 180 30.23 -8.64 5.57
N ALA A 181 29.20 -8.67 4.71
CA ALA A 181 29.15 -7.81 3.53
C ALA A 181 28.77 -6.36 3.87
N GLY A 182 28.35 -6.07 5.11
CA GLY A 182 27.88 -4.75 5.52
C GLY A 182 26.66 -4.28 4.73
N GLN A 183 25.87 -5.22 4.19
CA GLN A 183 24.76 -4.89 3.30
C GLN A 183 23.73 -4.03 4.04
N THR A 184 23.25 -2.96 3.39
CA THR A 184 22.13 -2.16 3.88
C THR A 184 21.07 -1.94 2.81
N ALA A 185 19.87 -1.58 3.23
CA ALA A 185 18.74 -1.27 2.37
C ALA A 185 18.68 0.23 2.02
N TYR A 186 18.30 0.49 0.77
CA TYR A 186 17.79 1.76 0.27
C TYR A 186 16.28 1.62 0.04
N VAL A 187 15.48 2.28 0.87
CA VAL A 187 14.01 2.17 0.83
C VAL A 187 13.44 3.34 0.04
N TYR A 188 12.77 3.07 -1.07
CA TYR A 188 12.10 4.04 -1.93
C TYR A 188 10.59 4.02 -1.70
N VAL A 189 10.09 5.12 -1.14
CA VAL A 189 8.72 5.29 -0.66
C VAL A 189 7.95 6.20 -1.62
N VAL A 190 6.89 5.67 -2.24
CA VAL A 190 5.92 6.49 -2.98
C VAL A 190 4.72 6.86 -2.10
N GLY A 191 3.89 7.79 -2.56
CA GLY A 191 2.65 8.12 -1.88
C GLY A 191 1.61 7.01 -1.94
N LEU A 192 1.31 6.40 -0.80
CA LEU A 192 0.28 5.37 -0.67
C LEU A 192 -1.07 6.06 -0.37
N GLY A 193 -1.97 6.08 -1.35
CA GLY A 193 -3.27 6.76 -1.21
C GLY A 193 -3.21 8.29 -1.16
N LEU A 194 -2.09 8.88 -1.59
CA LEU A 194 -1.88 10.34 -1.65
C LEU A 194 -2.13 10.94 -3.05
N GLY A 195 -2.69 10.13 -3.95
CA GLY A 195 -3.11 10.53 -5.30
C GLY A 195 -4.61 10.81 -5.35
N VAL A 196 -5.32 10.13 -6.25
CA VAL A 196 -6.79 10.27 -6.43
C VAL A 196 -7.60 9.85 -5.20
N TRP A 197 -6.99 9.15 -4.24
CA TRP A 197 -7.60 8.75 -2.96
C TRP A 197 -7.47 9.82 -1.88
N MET A 198 -6.72 10.89 -2.10
CA MET A 198 -6.48 11.93 -1.09
C MET A 198 -7.71 12.82 -0.90
N HIS A 199 -8.17 12.94 0.35
CA HIS A 199 -9.24 13.83 0.81
C HIS A 199 -8.73 15.24 1.16
N SER A 200 -7.54 15.36 1.75
CA SER A 200 -6.94 16.65 2.12
C SER A 200 -5.43 16.68 1.95
N ALA A 201 -4.86 17.87 1.69
CA ALA A 201 -3.42 18.05 1.53
C ALA A 201 -2.61 17.69 2.79
N ALA A 202 -3.24 17.79 3.97
CA ALA A 202 -2.64 17.43 5.25
C ALA A 202 -2.23 15.96 5.34
N GLN A 203 -2.82 15.07 4.53
CA GLN A 203 -2.47 13.64 4.52
C GLN A 203 -1.01 13.38 4.19
N LYS A 204 -0.36 14.22 3.36
CA LYS A 204 1.06 14.06 3.03
C LYS A 204 1.94 14.23 4.26
N ASP A 205 1.67 15.26 5.05
CA ASP A 205 2.40 15.51 6.30
C ASP A 205 2.16 14.39 7.32
N ILE A 206 0.92 13.95 7.49
CA ILE A 206 0.58 12.88 8.45
C ILE A 206 1.16 11.53 8.00
N PHE A 207 1.22 11.27 6.68
CA PHE A 207 1.89 10.09 6.14
C PHE A 207 3.38 10.05 6.51
N ILE A 208 4.07 11.19 6.43
CA ILE A 208 5.48 11.29 6.87
C ILE A 208 5.61 11.12 8.39
N GLN A 209 4.65 11.63 9.18
CA GLN A 209 4.61 11.38 10.63
C GLN A 209 4.46 9.89 10.95
N ALA A 210 3.60 9.17 10.24
CA ALA A 210 3.46 7.73 10.38
C ALA A 210 4.77 6.97 10.10
N PHE A 211 5.57 7.42 9.12
CA PHE A 211 6.92 6.88 8.90
C PHE A 211 7.89 7.24 10.02
N ALA A 212 7.83 8.45 10.58
CA ALA A 212 8.65 8.81 11.74
C ALA A 212 8.37 7.88 12.93
N ALA A 213 7.08 7.61 13.21
CA ALA A 213 6.67 6.66 14.23
C ALA A 213 7.17 5.22 13.93
N ALA A 214 7.04 4.76 12.69
CA ALA A 214 7.53 3.43 12.27
C ALA A 214 9.06 3.29 12.35
N ILE A 215 9.81 4.37 12.08
CA ILE A 215 11.27 4.41 12.25
C ILE A 215 11.65 4.25 13.71
N ASP A 216 10.93 4.89 14.63
CA ASP A 216 11.22 4.80 16.07
C ASP A 216 11.08 3.36 16.60
N THR A 217 10.15 2.58 16.04
CA THR A 217 9.93 1.17 16.41
C THR A 217 10.86 0.17 15.75
N LEU A 218 11.76 0.61 14.85
CA LEU A 218 12.73 -0.31 14.23
C LEU A 218 13.62 -0.98 15.28
N PRO A 219 13.93 -2.28 15.12
CA PRO A 219 14.91 -2.98 15.96
C PRO A 219 16.25 -2.23 15.99
N SER A 220 16.99 -2.27 17.10
CA SER A 220 18.30 -1.61 17.20
C SER A 220 19.31 -2.07 16.15
N GLN A 221 19.17 -3.31 15.69
CA GLN A 221 20.00 -3.96 14.68
C GLN A 221 19.46 -3.85 13.26
N HIS A 222 18.52 -2.93 13.00
CA HIS A 222 18.00 -2.70 11.66
C HIS A 222 19.15 -2.38 10.68
N ARG A 223 18.96 -2.71 9.40
CA ARG A 223 19.99 -2.52 8.35
C ARG A 223 19.52 -1.63 7.21
N ILE A 224 18.79 -0.58 7.58
CA ILE A 224 18.30 0.43 6.65
C ILE A 224 19.23 1.63 6.75
N SER A 225 19.77 2.10 5.62
CA SER A 225 20.67 3.26 5.61
C SER A 225 20.06 4.50 4.97
N THR A 226 19.12 4.34 4.05
CA THR A 226 18.43 5.46 3.39
C THR A 226 16.94 5.17 3.26
N ILE A 227 16.10 6.17 3.56
CA ILE A 227 14.68 6.22 3.19
C ILE A 227 14.47 7.43 2.28
N GLU A 228 14.02 7.19 1.07
CA GLU A 228 13.69 8.22 0.08
C GLU A 228 12.18 8.33 -0.10
N PHE A 229 11.60 9.47 0.24
CA PHE A 229 10.22 9.83 -0.06
C PHE A 229 10.14 10.49 -1.43
N ALA A 230 9.67 9.74 -2.43
CA ALA A 230 9.61 10.17 -3.80
C ALA A 230 8.28 10.85 -4.15
N TYR A 231 8.37 11.82 -5.06
CA TYR A 231 7.24 12.66 -5.51
C TYR A 231 6.56 13.43 -4.36
N MET A 232 7.30 13.68 -3.27
CA MET A 232 6.84 14.43 -2.09
C MET A 232 7.75 15.65 -1.77
N PRO A 233 7.95 16.59 -2.71
CA PRO A 233 8.84 17.72 -2.46
C PRO A 233 8.30 18.70 -1.40
N ALA A 234 6.97 18.81 -1.29
CA ALA A 234 6.29 19.78 -0.42
C ALA A 234 5.75 19.12 0.86
N ILE A 235 6.58 19.11 1.90
CA ILE A 235 6.27 18.65 3.27
C ILE A 235 6.59 19.78 4.24
N ALA A 236 5.74 19.99 5.23
CA ALA A 236 5.93 21.05 6.22
C ALA A 236 7.33 20.96 6.88
N PRO A 237 8.06 22.08 7.05
CA PRO A 237 9.42 22.05 7.61
C PRO A 237 9.51 21.37 8.98
N THR A 238 8.49 21.54 9.83
CA THR A 238 8.42 20.90 11.15
C THR A 238 8.29 19.38 11.06
N VAL A 239 7.51 18.89 10.10
CA VAL A 239 7.31 17.45 9.84
C VAL A 239 8.59 16.83 9.27
N ARG A 240 9.22 17.52 8.31
CA ARG A 240 10.53 17.14 7.77
C ARG A 240 11.58 17.01 8.88
N ALA A 241 11.72 18.03 9.71
CA ALA A 241 12.66 18.00 10.83
C ALA A 241 12.36 16.88 11.83
N HIS A 242 11.07 16.57 12.05
CA HIS A 242 10.68 15.47 12.93
C HIS A 242 11.11 14.10 12.41
N VAL A 243 10.81 13.77 11.15
CA VAL A 243 11.22 12.49 10.55
C VAL A 243 12.74 12.37 10.42
N GLU A 244 13.44 13.46 10.07
CA GLU A 244 14.90 13.49 10.04
C GLU A 244 15.51 13.26 11.42
N LYS A 245 14.90 13.81 12.47
CA LYS A 245 15.32 13.56 13.86
C LYS A 245 15.06 12.12 14.30
N ALA A 246 13.96 11.50 13.87
CA ALA A 246 13.69 10.08 14.13
C ALA A 246 14.72 9.19 13.42
N ALA A 247 14.98 9.46 12.15
CA ALA A 247 15.94 8.76 11.33
C ALA A 247 17.38 8.89 11.85
N SER A 248 17.80 10.09 12.30
CA SER A 248 19.17 10.31 12.79
C SER A 248 19.50 9.52 14.05
N ARG A 249 18.52 9.32 14.95
CA ARG A 249 18.67 8.43 16.13
C ARG A 249 18.95 6.97 15.75
N LYS A 250 18.59 6.59 14.52
CA LYS A 250 18.76 5.25 13.93
C LYS A 250 19.87 5.22 12.86
N GLY A 251 20.60 6.32 12.64
CA GLY A 251 21.62 6.39 11.59
C GLY A 251 21.07 6.29 10.16
N ILE A 252 19.79 6.63 9.95
CA ILE A 252 19.12 6.58 8.65
C ILE A 252 19.16 7.96 8.00
N ARG A 253 19.51 8.02 6.71
CA ARG A 253 19.40 9.22 5.89
C ARG A 253 18.00 9.34 5.29
N ILE A 254 17.36 10.50 5.47
CA ILE A 254 16.10 10.84 4.79
C ILE A 254 16.39 11.62 3.51
N ARG A 255 15.66 11.30 2.44
CA ARG A 255 15.64 12.08 1.20
C ARG A 255 14.21 12.37 0.79
N PHE A 256 13.99 13.54 0.21
CA PHE A 256 12.75 13.89 -0.47
C PHE A 256 13.12 14.27 -1.89
N THR A 257 12.58 13.55 -2.86
CA THR A 257 12.97 13.70 -4.27
C THR A 257 11.76 13.91 -5.16
N ASN A 258 12.00 14.55 -6.29
CA ASN A 258 11.03 14.69 -7.36
C ASN A 258 11.80 14.58 -8.69
N GLY A 259 11.80 13.40 -9.30
CA GLY A 259 12.50 13.16 -10.58
C GLY A 259 13.46 11.97 -10.61
N ARG A 260 13.66 11.26 -9.50
CA ARG A 260 14.25 9.91 -9.53
C ARG A 260 13.13 8.91 -9.83
N ASP A 261 13.39 7.94 -10.70
CA ASP A 261 12.47 6.82 -10.90
C ASP A 261 12.84 5.65 -9.94
N PRO A 262 11.89 4.76 -9.61
CA PRO A 262 12.07 3.78 -8.53
C PRO A 262 13.36 2.94 -8.65
N ALA A 263 13.67 2.47 -9.86
CA ALA A 263 14.81 1.60 -10.15
C ALA A 263 16.04 2.34 -10.69
N ASP A 264 16.11 3.67 -10.64
CA ASP A 264 17.33 4.40 -11.04
C ASP A 264 18.58 3.80 -10.36
N LYS A 265 19.68 3.67 -11.11
CA LYS A 265 20.91 3.08 -10.56
C LYS A 265 21.33 3.80 -9.29
N LEU A 266 21.60 3.04 -8.22
CA LEU A 266 22.14 3.62 -7.00
C LEU A 266 23.63 3.89 -7.20
N THR A 267 24.08 5.11 -6.87
CA THR A 267 25.44 5.57 -7.12
C THR A 267 26.06 6.21 -5.87
N GLY A 268 27.39 6.36 -5.87
CA GLY A 268 28.13 6.98 -4.78
C GLY A 268 27.91 6.24 -3.45
N SER A 269 27.53 6.97 -2.40
CA SER A 269 27.30 6.38 -1.06
C SER A 269 26.13 5.37 -0.99
N ASP A 270 25.32 5.25 -2.04
CA ASP A 270 24.23 4.27 -2.11
C ASP A 270 24.51 3.09 -3.03
N GLU A 271 25.62 3.10 -3.76
CA GLU A 271 25.98 2.05 -4.69
C GLU A 271 26.06 0.68 -3.99
N GLY A 272 25.51 -0.36 -4.63
CA GLY A 272 25.48 -1.72 -4.11
C GLY A 272 24.48 -1.98 -2.97
N LYS A 273 23.74 -0.97 -2.49
CA LYS A 273 22.68 -1.18 -1.49
C LYS A 273 21.53 -2.00 -2.06
N LEU A 274 20.84 -2.73 -1.18
CA LEU A 274 19.65 -3.47 -1.58
C LEU A 274 18.53 -2.46 -1.81
N LEU A 275 18.12 -2.29 -3.06
CA LEU A 275 17.00 -1.43 -3.41
C LEU A 275 15.67 -2.12 -3.04
N VAL A 276 14.88 -1.44 -2.20
CA VAL A 276 13.53 -1.84 -1.79
C VAL A 276 12.55 -0.76 -2.23
N VAL A 277 11.73 -1.03 -3.23
CA VAL A 277 10.77 -0.08 -3.79
C VAL A 277 9.34 -0.40 -3.36
N SER A 278 8.56 0.63 -3.05
CA SER A 278 7.13 0.50 -2.82
C SER A 278 6.32 0.98 -4.03
N TYR A 279 5.12 0.43 -4.21
CA TYR A 279 4.09 0.99 -5.07
C TYR A 279 2.75 1.02 -4.32
N ALA A 280 1.93 2.03 -4.61
CA ALA A 280 0.55 2.06 -4.12
C ALA A 280 -0.25 0.98 -4.83
N TRP A 281 -0.98 0.16 -4.07
CA TRP A 281 -1.76 -0.97 -4.57
C TRP A 281 -3.21 -0.91 -4.10
N ASP A 282 -4.05 -1.74 -4.71
CA ASP A 282 -5.46 -1.89 -4.46
C ASP A 282 -5.80 -3.16 -3.66
N ALA A 283 -6.50 -2.98 -2.53
CA ALA A 283 -6.92 -4.08 -1.65
C ALA A 283 -7.78 -5.17 -2.32
N ASN A 284 -8.40 -4.86 -3.46
CA ASN A 284 -9.32 -5.74 -4.17
C ASN A 284 -8.96 -5.95 -5.65
N ALA A 285 -7.70 -5.76 -6.01
CA ALA A 285 -7.19 -6.05 -7.35
C ALA A 285 -5.95 -6.94 -7.27
N PHE A 286 -5.63 -7.67 -8.34
CA PHE A 286 -4.31 -8.29 -8.44
C PHE A 286 -3.21 -7.21 -8.52
N PRO A 287 -1.98 -7.51 -8.07
CA PRO A 287 -0.81 -6.65 -8.30
C PRO A 287 -0.73 -6.21 -9.77
N GLY A 288 -0.64 -4.90 -9.98
CA GLY A 288 -0.68 -4.27 -11.31
C GLY A 288 -2.02 -3.65 -11.70
N ASN A 289 -3.13 -4.00 -11.02
CA ASN A 289 -4.46 -3.41 -11.19
C ASN A 289 -4.85 -3.11 -12.66
N GLU A 290 -4.76 -1.86 -13.12
CA GLU A 290 -5.13 -1.45 -14.48
C GLU A 290 -4.27 -2.09 -15.58
N TYR A 291 -3.12 -2.67 -15.23
CA TYR A 291 -2.30 -3.52 -16.11
C TYR A 291 -3.13 -4.63 -16.75
N TRP A 292 -4.02 -5.28 -15.98
CA TRP A 292 -4.79 -6.43 -16.42
C TRP A 292 -5.87 -6.11 -17.46
N GLN A 293 -6.18 -4.83 -17.65
CA GLN A 293 -7.07 -4.36 -18.73
C GLN A 293 -6.32 -3.56 -19.80
N GLY A 294 -4.98 -3.60 -19.80
CA GLY A 294 -4.15 -3.00 -20.84
C GLY A 294 -3.87 -1.50 -20.67
N SER A 295 -4.21 -0.89 -19.54
CA SER A 295 -3.80 0.50 -19.25
C SER A 295 -2.47 0.50 -18.51
N LEU A 296 -1.39 0.63 -19.29
CA LEU A 296 -0.02 0.40 -18.84
C LEU A 296 0.65 1.62 -18.17
N SER A 297 -0.05 2.75 -18.07
CA SER A 297 0.52 4.02 -17.60
C SER A 297 -0.45 4.91 -16.81
N ALA A 298 -1.58 4.37 -16.36
CA ALA A 298 -2.60 5.16 -15.64
C ALA A 298 -2.18 5.55 -14.21
N SER A 299 -1.46 4.67 -13.52
CA SER A 299 -1.17 4.81 -12.08
C SER A 299 0.16 4.17 -11.71
N GLY A 300 0.46 4.10 -10.41
CA GLY A 300 1.66 3.41 -9.91
C GLY A 300 1.59 1.89 -10.08
N ASP A 301 0.38 1.31 -10.04
CA ASP A 301 0.14 -0.12 -10.22
C ASP A 301 0.63 -0.69 -11.56
N PRO A 302 0.14 -0.21 -12.72
CA PRO A 302 0.62 -0.71 -13.99
C PRO A 302 2.07 -0.30 -14.23
N ALA A 303 2.53 0.85 -13.71
CA ALA A 303 3.93 1.22 -13.81
C ALA A 303 4.84 0.20 -13.11
N ALA A 304 4.45 -0.27 -11.91
CA ALA A 304 5.15 -1.31 -11.16
C ALA A 304 5.13 -2.65 -11.90
N ALA A 305 3.99 -3.05 -12.47
CA ALA A 305 3.88 -4.26 -13.28
C ALA A 305 4.73 -4.20 -14.55
N CYS A 306 4.73 -3.06 -15.22
CA CYS A 306 5.45 -2.84 -16.46
C CYS A 306 6.96 -2.66 -16.28
N MET A 307 7.43 -2.25 -15.09
CA MET A 307 8.86 -2.13 -14.83
C MET A 307 9.49 -3.42 -14.29
N SER A 308 8.68 -4.41 -13.89
CA SER A 308 9.16 -5.54 -13.09
C SER A 308 8.47 -6.86 -13.44
N THR A 309 8.65 -7.86 -12.59
CA THR A 309 8.10 -9.22 -12.76
C THR A 309 6.94 -9.51 -11.81
N ILE A 310 6.39 -8.48 -11.16
CA ILE A 310 5.29 -8.67 -10.18
C ILE A 310 4.02 -9.24 -10.80
N ALA A 311 3.75 -8.98 -12.08
CA ALA A 311 2.57 -9.50 -12.77
C ALA A 311 2.55 -11.04 -12.78
N GLN A 312 3.71 -11.69 -12.75
CA GLN A 312 3.83 -13.14 -12.62
C GLN A 312 4.12 -13.57 -11.17
N LEU A 313 5.10 -12.94 -10.53
CA LEU A 313 5.61 -13.40 -9.23
C LEU A 313 4.65 -13.16 -8.08
N HIS A 314 3.87 -12.07 -8.14
CA HIS A 314 2.92 -11.69 -7.10
C HIS A 314 1.48 -12.10 -7.44
N ASN A 315 1.26 -12.75 -8.58
CA ASN A 315 -0.05 -13.21 -8.99
C ASN A 315 -0.27 -14.64 -8.46
N PRO A 316 -1.22 -14.88 -7.55
CA PRO A 316 -1.42 -16.19 -6.94
C PRO A 316 -2.03 -17.24 -7.89
N ILE A 317 -2.56 -16.84 -9.05
CA ILE A 317 -3.01 -17.78 -10.08
C ILE A 317 -1.80 -18.33 -10.86
N ILE A 318 -0.84 -17.46 -11.18
CA ILE A 318 0.37 -17.84 -11.92
C ILE A 318 1.42 -18.48 -11.00
N ASN A 319 1.55 -17.93 -9.78
CA ASN A 319 2.45 -18.40 -8.73
C ASN A 319 1.62 -18.87 -7.51
N PRO A 320 1.01 -20.07 -7.56
CA PRO A 320 0.18 -20.57 -6.46
C PRO A 320 0.94 -20.76 -5.15
N GLY A 321 2.26 -21.00 -5.23
CA GLY A 321 3.15 -21.06 -4.07
C GLY A 321 3.37 -19.71 -3.37
N TYR A 322 2.89 -18.60 -3.95
CA TYR A 322 2.98 -17.30 -3.29
C TYR A 322 2.18 -17.26 -1.98
N LEU A 323 0.99 -17.86 -1.98
CA LEU A 323 0.08 -17.84 -0.82
C LEU A 323 0.54 -18.76 0.34
N SER A 324 1.54 -19.61 0.12
CA SER A 324 2.14 -20.39 1.21
C SER A 324 3.19 -19.61 2.02
N ARG A 325 3.49 -18.36 1.62
CA ARG A 325 4.49 -17.50 2.23
C ARG A 325 3.86 -16.26 2.86
N ILE A 326 2.99 -16.49 3.84
CA ILE A 326 2.38 -15.42 4.63
C ILE A 326 3.28 -15.14 5.84
N HIS A 327 3.64 -13.87 6.01
CA HIS A 327 4.53 -13.39 7.07
C HIS A 327 3.82 -12.31 7.87
N ILE A 328 3.95 -12.37 9.20
CA ILE A 328 3.51 -11.29 10.08
C ILE A 328 4.74 -10.41 10.32
N ALA A 329 4.73 -9.16 9.84
CA ALA A 329 5.85 -8.26 10.03
C ALA A 329 6.19 -8.14 11.54
N GLY A 330 7.47 -8.30 11.88
CA GLY A 330 7.95 -8.24 13.27
C GLY A 330 7.74 -9.53 14.10
N ARG A 331 7.15 -10.59 13.53
CA ARG A 331 7.11 -11.94 14.10
C ARG A 331 7.56 -12.96 13.04
N GLY A 332 8.02 -14.15 13.46
CA GLY A 332 8.56 -15.16 12.55
C GLY A 332 7.58 -15.64 11.44
N LYS A 333 8.08 -16.48 10.52
CA LYS A 333 7.29 -17.03 9.41
C LYS A 333 6.17 -17.94 9.94
N PHE A 334 4.95 -17.79 9.41
CA PHE A 334 3.89 -18.79 9.58
C PHE A 334 3.82 -19.66 8.33
N VAL A 335 3.77 -20.98 8.51
CA VAL A 335 3.40 -21.91 7.45
C VAL A 335 1.92 -22.19 7.62
N VAL A 336 1.07 -21.65 6.75
CA VAL A 336 -0.34 -22.02 6.71
C VAL A 336 -0.42 -23.38 6.01
N HIS A 337 -0.52 -24.45 6.79
CA HIS A 337 -0.91 -25.75 6.26
C HIS A 337 -2.38 -25.66 5.85
N ARG A 338 -2.66 -25.66 4.55
CA ARG A 338 -4.01 -25.96 4.07
C ARG A 338 -4.23 -27.46 4.25
N GLU A 339 -5.10 -27.84 5.17
CA GLU A 339 -5.76 -29.14 5.05
C GLU A 339 -6.61 -29.10 3.77
N VAL A 340 -6.38 -30.08 2.89
CA VAL A 340 -7.02 -30.23 1.58
C VAL A 340 -8.40 -30.84 1.75
#